data_AF-A0A925ZHQ2-F1
#
_entry.id   AF-A0A925ZHQ2-F1
#
_cell.length_a   1.000
_cell.length_b   1.000
_cell.length_c   1.000
_cell.angle_alpha   90.00
_cell.angle_beta   90.00
_cell.angle_gamma   90.00
#
_symmetry.space_group_name_H-M   'P 1'
#
loop_
_entity.id
_entity.type
_entity.pdbx_description
1 polymer ?
#
loop_
_entity_poly.entity_id
_entity_poly.type
_entity_poly.pdbx_seq_one_letter_code
_entity_poly.pdbx_strand_id
1 'polypeptide(L)'
;MNLRSIFVGVAVLSATLVLAAGVLQFAEGRGNARSEDGRRAGFHFNARKLTNGEQVRKSGTAVFEISDRETLDGVRINMRELRDINVDGHFARFEGPGGIRFRTRRGVVERQGQVFVSARDNRKPDGPVEPRDRVSVRFVAREGNLTYAFEGVVGDGDVAVGRREVD
;
A
#
# COMPACT_ATOMS: atom_id res chain seq x y z
N MET A 1 39.00 -49.95 -51.38
CA MET A 1 37.94 -49.99 -50.35
C MET A 1 38.54 -49.50 -49.04
N ASN A 2 38.07 -48.38 -48.49
CA ASN A 2 38.11 -48.03 -47.06
C ASN A 2 37.35 -46.71 -46.85
N LEU A 3 36.06 -46.82 -46.50
CA LEU A 3 35.25 -45.72 -45.98
C LEU A 3 34.98 -46.04 -44.50
N ARG A 4 35.44 -45.18 -43.58
CA ARG A 4 34.98 -45.19 -42.19
C ARG A 4 34.51 -43.78 -41.81
N SER A 5 33.21 -43.64 -42.00
CA SER A 5 32.20 -42.75 -41.40
C SER A 5 32.67 -41.73 -40.36
N ILE A 6 32.49 -40.45 -40.69
CA ILE A 6 32.50 -39.32 -39.77
C ILE A 6 31.10 -39.22 -39.13
N PHE A 7 31.02 -39.36 -37.80
CA PHE A 7 29.79 -39.09 -37.05
C PHE A 7 29.66 -37.56 -36.87
N VAL A 8 28.62 -36.97 -37.47
CA VAL A 8 28.21 -35.59 -37.23
C VAL A 8 27.20 -35.60 -36.08
N GLY A 9 27.65 -35.21 -34.88
CA GLY A 9 26.77 -35.00 -33.73
C GLY A 9 26.06 -33.65 -33.85
N VAL A 10 24.77 -33.67 -34.18
CA VAL A 10 23.91 -32.47 -34.12
C VAL A 10 23.51 -32.25 -32.67
N ALA A 11 24.11 -31.27 -32.00
CA ALA A 11 23.68 -30.82 -30.68
C ALA A 11 22.45 -29.90 -30.86
N VAL A 12 21.27 -30.42 -30.53
CA VAL A 12 20.03 -29.63 -30.50
C VAL A 12 20.02 -28.81 -29.20
N LEU A 13 20.28 -27.51 -29.31
CA LEU A 13 20.08 -26.56 -28.21
C LEU A 13 18.58 -26.30 -28.05
N SER A 14 17.95 -26.98 -27.09
CA SER A 14 16.61 -26.63 -26.63
C SER A 14 16.68 -25.37 -25.77
N ALA A 15 16.37 -24.21 -26.36
CA ALA A 15 16.15 -22.98 -25.60
C ALA A 15 14.78 -23.06 -24.91
N THR A 16 14.77 -23.37 -23.62
CA THR A 16 13.57 -23.24 -22.79
C THR A 16 13.26 -21.77 -22.56
N LEU A 17 12.14 -21.28 -23.11
CA LEU A 17 11.57 -20.01 -22.70
C LEU A 17 11.08 -20.13 -21.26
N VAL A 18 11.79 -19.52 -20.32
CA VAL A 18 11.25 -19.25 -18.99
C VAL A 18 10.42 -17.99 -19.09
N LEU A 19 9.08 -18.14 -19.08
CA LEU A 19 8.20 -17.00 -18.82
C LEU A 19 8.47 -16.55 -17.37
N ALA A 20 9.04 -15.36 -17.20
CA ALA A 20 9.25 -14.81 -15.87
C ALA A 20 7.88 -14.44 -15.27
N ALA A 21 7.38 -15.25 -14.34
CA ALA A 21 6.17 -14.94 -13.58
C ALA A 21 6.35 -13.59 -12.87
N GLY A 22 5.37 -12.70 -13.03
CA GLY A 22 5.35 -11.43 -12.33
C GLY A 22 4.93 -11.60 -10.87
N VAL A 23 5.33 -10.68 -10.01
CA VAL A 23 4.90 -10.61 -8.60
C VAL A 23 4.11 -9.32 -8.39
N LEU A 24 2.86 -9.44 -7.96
CA LEU A 24 2.02 -8.34 -7.53
C LEU A 24 2.00 -8.26 -6.01
N GLN A 25 2.42 -7.12 -5.45
CA GLN A 25 2.18 -6.72 -4.07
C GLN A 25 1.08 -5.65 -4.06
N PHE A 26 0.11 -5.77 -3.15
CA PHE A 26 -0.96 -4.79 -3.05
C PHE A 26 -1.45 -4.55 -1.62
N ALA A 27 -2.01 -3.37 -1.42
CA ALA A 27 -2.79 -2.98 -0.26
C ALA A 27 -3.97 -2.12 -0.73
N GLU A 28 -5.18 -2.54 -0.41
CA GLU A 28 -6.40 -1.83 -0.75
C GLU A 28 -7.26 -1.71 0.50
N GLY A 29 -7.95 -0.60 0.66
CA GLY A 29 -8.80 -0.43 1.83
C GLY A 29 -9.73 0.75 1.70
N ARG A 30 -10.92 0.58 2.26
CA ARG A 30 -11.94 1.60 2.34
C ARG A 30 -12.78 1.37 3.59
N GLY A 31 -13.00 2.43 4.37
CA GLY A 31 -13.83 2.30 5.55
C GLY A 31 -13.69 3.45 6.53
N ASN A 32 -14.11 3.16 7.76
CA ASN A 32 -14.04 4.04 8.90
C ASN A 32 -13.22 3.37 10.00
N ALA A 33 -12.19 4.05 10.47
CA ALA A 33 -11.36 3.62 11.58
C ALA A 33 -11.59 4.50 12.81
N ARG A 34 -11.45 3.90 14.00
CA ARG A 34 -11.49 4.62 15.27
C ARG A 34 -10.18 4.39 16.02
N SER A 35 -9.57 5.50 16.42
CA SER A 35 -8.39 5.51 17.28
C SER A 35 -8.77 5.31 18.75
N GLU A 36 -7.78 4.98 19.58
CA GLU A 36 -7.96 4.75 21.01
C GLU A 36 -8.45 6.02 21.75
N ASP A 37 -7.96 7.19 21.33
CA ASP A 37 -8.39 8.50 21.87
C ASP A 37 -9.79 8.94 21.39
N GLY A 38 -10.46 8.12 20.58
CA GLY A 38 -11.82 8.37 20.11
C GLY A 38 -11.94 9.17 18.82
N ARG A 39 -10.84 9.66 18.23
CA ARG A 39 -10.86 10.26 16.87
C ARG A 39 -11.32 9.24 15.84
N ARG A 40 -12.04 9.73 14.83
CA ARG A 40 -12.57 8.92 13.71
C ARG A 40 -11.89 9.32 12.43
N ALA A 41 -11.56 8.33 11.60
CA ALA A 41 -11.03 8.56 10.27
C ALA A 41 -11.84 7.80 9.22
N GLY A 42 -12.37 8.51 8.23
CA GLY A 42 -12.71 7.90 6.95
C GLY A 42 -11.43 7.68 6.16
N PHE A 43 -11.26 6.52 5.56
CA PHE A 43 -10.07 6.21 4.76
C PHE A 43 -10.43 5.55 3.43
N HIS A 44 -9.59 5.81 2.43
CA HIS A 44 -9.60 5.11 1.15
C HIS A 44 -8.17 5.10 0.61
N PHE A 45 -7.65 3.92 0.28
CA PHE A 45 -6.35 3.78 -0.37
C PHE A 45 -6.33 2.60 -1.32
N ASN A 46 -5.42 2.71 -2.28
CA ASN A 46 -5.03 1.64 -3.17
C ASN A 46 -3.52 1.78 -3.41
N ALA A 47 -2.76 0.71 -3.25
CA ALA A 47 -1.33 0.68 -3.51
C ALA A 47 -0.98 -0.65 -4.16
N ARG A 48 -0.31 -0.59 -5.32
CA ARG A 48 0.06 -1.76 -6.12
C ARG A 48 1.48 -1.62 -6.63
N LYS A 49 2.24 -2.71 -6.55
CA LYS A 49 3.57 -2.86 -7.15
C LYS A 49 3.62 -4.17 -7.91
N LEU A 50 3.83 -4.07 -9.21
CA LEU A 50 4.05 -5.20 -10.10
C LEU A 50 5.54 -5.26 -10.44
N THR A 51 6.16 -6.39 -10.17
CA THR A 51 7.54 -6.70 -10.55
C THR A 51 7.52 -7.84 -11.57
N ASN A 52 7.98 -7.60 -12.79
CA ASN A 52 8.11 -8.63 -13.82
C ASN A 52 9.53 -8.57 -14.40
N GLY A 53 10.36 -9.55 -14.04
CA GLY A 53 11.80 -9.50 -14.30
C GLY A 53 12.41 -8.22 -13.71
N GLU A 54 13.05 -7.42 -14.56
CA GLU A 54 13.64 -6.13 -14.19
C GLU A 54 12.63 -4.97 -14.17
N GLN A 55 11.43 -5.15 -14.72
CA GLN A 55 10.43 -4.10 -14.78
C GLN A 55 9.68 -3.98 -13.46
N VAL A 56 9.66 -2.78 -12.89
CA VAL A 56 8.88 -2.46 -11.68
C VAL A 56 7.89 -1.35 -12.01
N ARG A 57 6.59 -1.63 -11.87
CA ARG A 57 5.51 -0.65 -12.01
C ARG A 57 4.84 -0.44 -10.66
N LYS A 58 4.70 0.81 -10.25
CA LYS A 58 4.05 1.20 -8.99
C LYS A 58 2.90 2.14 -9.29
N SER A 59 1.77 1.97 -8.62
CA SER A 59 0.66 2.91 -8.68
C SER A 59 -0.11 2.89 -7.36
N GLY A 60 -0.62 4.03 -6.96
CA GLY A 60 -1.43 4.09 -5.75
C GLY A 60 -1.65 5.49 -5.21
N THR A 61 -2.71 5.62 -4.41
CA THR A 61 -3.10 6.84 -3.72
C THR A 61 -3.64 6.48 -2.34
N ALA A 62 -3.68 7.46 -1.44
CA ALA A 62 -4.35 7.30 -0.16
C ALA A 62 -4.99 8.61 0.28
N VAL A 63 -6.13 8.52 0.94
CA VAL A 63 -6.84 9.64 1.55
C VAL A 63 -7.31 9.21 2.94
N PHE A 64 -7.06 10.06 3.92
CA PHE A 64 -7.60 9.96 5.27
C PHE A 64 -8.29 11.28 5.63
N GLU A 65 -9.53 11.19 6.08
CA GLU A 65 -10.34 12.29 6.58
C GLU A 65 -10.59 12.06 8.07
N ILE A 66 -9.82 12.74 8.89
CA ILE A 66 -9.79 12.56 10.35
C ILE A 66 -10.57 13.70 10.97
N SER A 67 -11.50 13.36 11.83
CA SER A 67 -12.33 14.31 12.56
C SER A 67 -12.16 14.10 14.06
N ASP A 68 -12.07 15.22 14.75
CA ASP A 68 -12.15 15.29 16.19
C ASP A 68 -13.60 15.68 16.59
N ARG A 69 -14.14 15.00 17.59
CA ARG A 69 -15.49 15.26 18.10
C ARG A 69 -15.59 16.55 18.90
N GLU A 70 -14.51 16.98 19.55
CA GLU A 70 -14.54 18.10 20.49
C GLU A 70 -14.32 19.45 19.80
N THR A 71 -13.44 19.49 18.81
CA THR A 71 -12.98 20.75 18.21
C THR A 71 -13.75 21.14 16.95
N LEU A 72 -14.46 20.19 16.32
CA LEU A 72 -14.99 20.28 14.94
C LEU A 72 -13.89 20.55 13.89
N ASP A 73 -12.61 20.45 14.29
CA ASP A 73 -11.48 20.62 13.40
C ASP A 73 -11.29 19.31 12.61
N GLY A 74 -11.03 19.47 11.32
CA GLY A 74 -10.88 18.36 10.38
C GLY A 74 -9.46 18.31 9.82
N VAL A 75 -8.88 17.11 9.74
CA VAL A 75 -7.58 16.87 9.13
C VAL A 75 -7.78 15.97 7.91
N ARG A 76 -7.35 16.44 6.75
CA ARG A 76 -7.28 15.61 5.54
C ARG A 76 -5.82 15.33 5.21
N ILE A 77 -5.44 14.07 5.10
CA ILE A 77 -4.13 13.65 4.59
C ILE A 77 -4.35 12.96 3.26
N ASN A 78 -3.57 13.33 2.24
CA ASN A 78 -3.62 12.70 0.93
C ASN A 78 -2.21 12.34 0.44
N MET A 79 -2.01 11.07 0.08
CA MET A 79 -0.85 10.60 -0.69
C MET A 79 -1.23 10.66 -2.19
N ARG A 80 -0.48 11.41 -2.98
CA ARG A 80 -0.80 11.65 -4.41
C ARG A 80 -0.38 10.51 -5.31
N GLU A 81 0.73 9.87 -5.00
CA GLU A 81 1.30 8.78 -5.78
C GLU A 81 2.08 7.85 -4.85
N LEU A 82 2.15 6.58 -5.22
CA LEU A 82 2.94 5.56 -4.53
C LEU A 82 4.41 5.65 -4.95
N ARG A 83 5.32 5.81 -3.98
CA ARG A 83 6.77 5.71 -4.21
C ARG A 83 7.30 4.33 -3.88
N ASP A 84 6.84 3.76 -2.77
CA ASP A 84 7.18 2.39 -2.43
C ASP A 84 6.10 1.69 -1.62
N ILE A 85 6.09 0.36 -1.72
CA ILE A 85 5.27 -0.54 -0.94
C ILE A 85 6.10 -1.76 -0.58
N ASN A 86 5.98 -2.17 0.67
CA ASN A 86 6.45 -3.44 1.18
C ASN A 86 5.25 -4.19 1.78
N VAL A 87 5.07 -5.44 1.37
CA VAL A 87 4.07 -6.34 1.89
C VAL A 87 4.76 -7.54 2.52
N ASP A 88 4.44 -7.80 3.78
CA ASP A 88 4.87 -8.93 4.59
C ASP A 88 3.64 -9.65 5.17
N GLY A 89 3.29 -10.78 4.57
CA GLY A 89 2.05 -11.50 4.86
C GLY A 89 0.82 -10.60 4.65
N HIS A 90 0.06 -10.39 5.73
CA HIS A 90 -1.15 -9.55 5.74
C HIS A 90 -0.87 -8.10 6.21
N PHE A 91 0.39 -7.69 6.21
CA PHE A 91 0.79 -6.36 6.62
C PHE A 91 1.47 -5.62 5.47
N ALA A 92 1.02 -4.40 5.20
CA ALA A 92 1.59 -3.53 4.18
C ALA A 92 2.05 -2.22 4.80
N ARG A 93 3.21 -1.75 4.35
CA ARG A 93 3.68 -0.37 4.52
C ARG A 93 3.89 0.24 3.16
N PHE A 94 3.36 1.43 2.95
CA PHE A 94 3.56 2.16 1.72
C PHE A 94 3.63 3.65 1.93
N GLU A 95 4.28 4.33 1.01
CA GLU A 95 4.60 5.73 1.18
C GLU A 95 4.70 6.47 -0.15
N GLY A 96 4.57 7.79 -0.07
CA GLY A 96 4.72 8.68 -1.20
C GLY A 96 4.51 10.15 -0.84
N PRO A 97 4.78 11.06 -1.78
CA PRO A 97 4.56 12.48 -1.57
C PRO A 97 3.07 12.78 -1.44
N GLY A 98 2.76 13.75 -0.60
CA GLY A 98 1.39 14.09 -0.26
C GLY A 98 1.26 15.43 0.44
N GLY A 99 0.05 15.67 0.95
CA GLY A 99 -0.29 16.86 1.69
C GLY A 99 -1.12 16.55 2.92
N ILE A 100 -1.11 17.51 3.85
CA ILE A 100 -2.03 17.58 4.98
C ILE A 100 -2.76 18.92 4.92
N ARG A 101 -4.06 18.88 5.18
CA ARG A 101 -4.93 20.05 5.25
C ARG A 101 -5.67 20.05 6.58
N PHE A 102 -5.46 21.10 7.36
CA PHE A 102 -6.21 21.38 8.58
C PHE A 102 -7.33 22.35 8.26
N ARG A 103 -8.57 21.97 8.56
CA ARG A 103 -9.70 22.88 8.59
C ARG A 103 -9.91 23.29 10.04
N THR A 104 -9.73 24.58 10.30
CA THR A 104 -9.95 25.20 11.60
C THR A 104 -11.07 26.24 11.50
N ARG A 105 -11.58 26.71 12.64
CA ARG A 105 -12.51 27.86 12.68
C ARG A 105 -11.94 29.14 12.03
N ARG A 106 -10.62 29.29 11.96
CA ARG A 106 -9.92 30.47 11.40
C ARG A 106 -9.59 30.33 9.92
N GLY A 107 -9.88 29.18 9.31
CA GLY A 107 -9.59 28.91 7.90
C GLY A 107 -8.86 27.59 7.69
N VAL A 108 -8.31 27.45 6.48
CA VAL A 108 -7.65 26.22 6.01
C VAL A 108 -6.14 26.42 5.96
N VAL A 109 -5.39 25.51 6.58
CA VAL A 109 -3.93 25.48 6.53
C VAL A 109 -3.50 24.20 5.81
N GLU A 110 -2.68 24.34 4.76
CA GLU A 110 -2.16 23.20 4.00
C GLU A 110 -0.63 23.14 4.07
N ARG A 111 -0.08 21.92 4.12
CA ARG A 111 1.36 21.64 4.09
C ARG A 111 1.65 20.46 3.19
N GLN A 112 2.75 20.53 2.46
CA GLN A 112 3.26 19.46 1.60
C GLN A 112 4.30 18.62 2.36
N GLY A 113 4.41 17.34 2.03
CA GLY A 113 5.30 16.44 2.75
C GLY A 113 5.27 15.00 2.26
N GLN A 114 5.74 14.10 3.12
CA GLN A 114 5.74 12.66 2.90
C GLN A 114 4.61 12.02 3.71
N VAL A 115 3.87 11.12 3.08
CA VAL A 115 2.81 10.32 3.71
C VAL A 115 3.28 8.88 3.81
N PHE A 116 3.11 8.30 4.98
CA PHE A 116 3.40 6.91 5.29
C PHE A 116 2.10 6.27 5.74
N VAL A 117 1.73 5.15 5.15
CA VAL A 117 0.54 4.39 5.52
C VAL A 117 0.97 2.97 5.91
N SER A 118 0.37 2.46 6.98
CA SER A 118 0.46 1.04 7.29
C SER A 118 -0.95 0.45 7.36
N ALA A 119 -1.13 -0.73 6.78
CA ALA A 119 -2.38 -1.45 6.74
C ALA A 119 -2.15 -2.89 7.20
N ARG A 120 -3.02 -3.38 8.08
CA ARG A 120 -3.02 -4.77 8.54
C ARG A 120 -4.40 -5.36 8.29
N ASP A 121 -4.42 -6.32 7.37
CA ASP A 121 -5.56 -7.19 7.13
C ASP A 121 -5.53 -8.30 8.21
N ASN A 122 -6.53 -8.30 9.08
CA ASN A 122 -6.64 -9.27 10.15
C ASN A 122 -7.77 -10.27 9.91
N ARG A 123 -8.51 -10.12 8.81
CA ARG A 123 -9.67 -10.96 8.53
C ARG A 123 -9.20 -12.30 7.96
N LYS A 124 -9.75 -13.39 8.50
CA LYS A 124 -9.74 -14.69 7.82
C LYS A 124 -11.04 -14.82 7.02
N PRO A 125 -11.02 -15.41 5.82
CA PRO A 125 -12.23 -15.63 5.00
C PRO A 125 -13.39 -16.29 5.79
N ASP A 126 -13.06 -17.18 6.73
CA ASP A 126 -14.02 -17.93 7.55
C ASP A 126 -13.79 -17.72 9.08
N GLY A 127 -13.17 -16.61 9.47
CA GLY A 127 -12.79 -16.34 10.87
C GLY A 127 -13.85 -15.64 11.71
N PRO A 128 -13.72 -15.66 13.05
CA PRO A 128 -14.53 -14.81 13.92
C PRO A 128 -14.38 -13.32 13.56
N VAL A 129 -15.35 -12.50 13.99
CA VAL A 129 -15.42 -11.03 13.75
C VAL A 129 -14.18 -10.27 14.24
N GLU A 130 -13.36 -10.90 15.08
CA GLU A 130 -12.07 -10.40 15.56
C GLU A 130 -10.94 -11.35 15.13
N PRO A 131 -9.75 -10.83 14.77
CA PRO A 131 -9.32 -9.45 14.94
C PRO A 131 -9.77 -8.53 13.81
N ARG A 132 -10.22 -7.31 14.15
CA ARG A 132 -10.49 -6.25 13.16
C ARG A 132 -9.23 -5.74 12.49
N ASP A 133 -9.37 -5.32 11.23
CA ASP A 133 -8.29 -4.68 10.49
C ASP A 133 -7.79 -3.40 11.18
N ARG A 134 -6.55 -3.02 10.87
CA ARG A 134 -5.94 -1.80 11.41
C ARG A 134 -5.34 -0.97 10.30
N VAL A 135 -5.48 0.33 10.43
CA VAL A 135 -4.88 1.32 9.53
C VAL A 135 -4.18 2.40 10.33
N SER A 136 -3.05 2.85 9.83
CA SER A 136 -2.37 4.03 10.34
C SER A 136 -1.89 4.91 9.19
N VAL A 137 -1.86 6.21 9.44
CA VAL A 137 -1.28 7.20 8.54
C VAL A 137 -0.40 8.13 9.36
N ARG A 138 0.79 8.42 8.83
CA ARG A 138 1.71 9.42 9.36
C ARG A 138 2.07 10.39 8.25
N PHE A 139 2.03 11.67 8.55
CA PHE A 139 2.49 12.74 7.67
C PHE A 139 3.69 13.42 8.29
N VAL A 140 4.71 13.71 7.46
CA VAL A 140 5.88 14.52 7.82
C VAL A 140 5.98 15.66 6.82
N ALA A 141 5.93 16.91 7.30
CA ALA A 141 6.06 18.07 6.43
C ALA A 141 7.46 18.12 5.80
N ARG A 142 7.52 18.61 4.56
CA ARG A 142 8.79 18.86 3.86
C ARG A 142 9.57 20.01 4.51
N GLU A 143 8.86 20.98 5.06
CA GLU A 143 9.40 22.18 5.68
C GLU A 143 8.84 22.34 7.09
N GLY A 144 9.72 22.74 8.03
CA GLY A 144 9.39 22.86 9.45
C GLY A 144 9.31 21.51 10.16
N ASN A 145 8.76 21.53 11.39
CA ASN A 145 8.76 20.37 12.29
C ASN A 145 7.37 19.71 12.43
N LEU A 146 6.46 19.96 11.49
CA LEU A 146 5.11 19.42 11.57
C LEU A 146 5.11 17.91 11.25
N THR A 147 4.68 17.12 12.22
CA THR A 147 4.32 15.71 12.05
C THR A 147 2.89 15.50 12.52
N TYR A 148 2.14 14.64 11.83
CA TYR A 148 0.81 14.23 12.24
C TYR A 148 0.67 12.72 12.13
N ALA A 149 -0.01 12.09 13.09
CA ALA A 149 -0.27 10.66 13.06
C ALA A 149 -1.71 10.32 13.47
N PHE A 150 -2.23 9.28 12.85
CA PHE A 150 -3.46 8.61 13.21
C PHE A 150 -3.24 7.10 13.11
N GLU A 151 -3.72 6.38 14.11
CA GLU A 151 -3.83 4.93 14.09
C GLU A 151 -5.23 4.56 14.58
N GLY A 152 -5.88 3.61 13.91
CA GLY A 152 -7.20 3.17 14.33
C GLY A 152 -7.52 1.73 13.92
N VAL A 153 -8.46 1.17 14.67
CA VAL A 153 -9.11 -0.11 14.37
C VAL A 153 -10.26 0.15 13.40
N VAL A 154 -10.35 -0.63 12.33
CA VAL A 154 -11.41 -0.52 11.33
C VAL A 154 -12.72 -1.01 11.93
N GLY A 155 -13.70 -0.11 11.98
CA GLY A 155 -15.02 -0.37 12.53
C GLY A 155 -16.02 -0.84 11.48
N ASP A 156 -15.95 -0.20 10.31
CA ASP A 156 -16.81 -0.39 9.14
C ASP A 156 -15.94 -0.30 7.89
N GLY A 157 -16.20 -1.13 6.89
CA GLY A 157 -15.34 -1.31 5.72
C GLY A 157 -14.33 -2.45 5.85
N ASP A 158 -13.28 -2.39 5.03
CA ASP A 158 -12.36 -3.52 4.83
C ASP A 158 -10.95 -3.08 4.41
N VAL A 159 -9.97 -3.93 4.72
CA VAL A 159 -8.59 -3.82 4.27
C VAL A 159 -8.15 -5.16 3.71
N ALA A 160 -7.67 -5.16 2.46
CA ALA A 160 -7.07 -6.32 1.83
C ALA A 160 -5.58 -6.06 1.59
N VAL A 161 -4.73 -6.97 2.08
CA VAL A 161 -3.29 -6.92 1.86
C VAL A 161 -2.84 -8.26 1.29
N GLY A 162 -2.02 -8.23 0.25
CA GLY A 162 -1.53 -9.48 -0.32
C GLY A 162 -0.36 -9.37 -1.27
N ARG A 163 0.18 -10.55 -1.54
CA ARG A 163 1.21 -10.83 -2.53
C ARG A 163 0.79 -12.04 -3.34
N ARG A 164 0.84 -11.96 -4.67
CA ARG A 164 0.57 -13.10 -5.55
C ARG A 164 1.41 -13.07 -6.81
N GLU A 165 1.64 -14.24 -7.39
CA GLU A 165 2.20 -14.38 -8.73
C GLU A 165 1.13 -13.98 -9.77
N VAL A 166 1.58 -13.42 -10.88
CA VAL A 166 0.75 -13.05 -12.03
C VAL A 166 1.44 -13.48 -13.31
N ASP A 167 0.68 -14.14 -14.17
CA ASP A 167 1.12 -14.58 -15.51
C ASP A 167 0.87 -13.50 -16.58
#